data_AF-A0A4C1WYV7-F1
#
_entry.id   AF-A0A4C1WYV7-F1
#
_cell.length_a   1.000
_cell.length_b   1.000
_cell.length_c   1.000
_cell.angle_alpha   90.00
_cell.angle_beta   90.00
_cell.angle_gamma   90.00
#
_symmetry.space_group_name_H-M   'P 1'
#
loop_
_entity.id
_entity.type
_entity.pdbx_description
1 polymer ?
#
loop_
_entity_poly.entity_id
_entity_poly.type
_entity_poly.pdbx_seq_one_letter_code
_entity_poly.pdbx_strand_id
1 'polypeptide(L)'
;MNKECRFCGALKWKEEAAGMCCSGGKVALASIDEPVEPLKELFSHETDESRRFLKNIRKYNTCFHMTSFGADNIVSMPGFCPTFTIQGQVYHTIGSLLPATNTQPKFLQVYFMGDEEAQVNRRSEYVQGLDRNTVQKIQQVLHNHNILVHEFKMAKDRVTSDNYKVVIHPDRVPRGEHERRFNAPTTNEIAALVVSSEQTASRDIVIQAHDDRLTRVPDTHRFYDALEYPIIFGKDKRVQF
;
A
#
# COMPACT_ATOMS: atom_id res chain seq x y z
N MET A 1 -24.45 -1.84 13.51
CA MET A 1 -23.97 -1.03 14.65
C MET A 1 -24.96 0.11 14.86
N ASN A 2 -25.38 0.39 16.09
CA ASN A 2 -26.44 1.39 16.35
C ASN A 2 -26.29 2.16 17.67
N LYS A 3 -25.22 1.93 18.42
CA LYS A 3 -24.84 2.78 19.56
C LYS A 3 -23.67 3.65 19.16
N GLU A 4 -23.82 4.96 19.23
CA GLU A 4 -22.71 5.87 18.99
C GLU A 4 -21.92 6.14 20.28
N CYS A 5 -20.60 6.13 20.20
CA CYS A 5 -19.74 6.48 21.32
C CYS A 5 -19.72 7.99 21.56
N ARG A 6 -20.01 8.43 22.79
CA ARG A 6 -20.06 9.85 23.16
C ARG A 6 -18.71 10.58 23.08
N PHE A 7 -17.59 9.84 23.09
CA PHE A 7 -16.25 10.41 23.12
C PHE A 7 -15.62 10.52 21.72
N CYS A 8 -15.86 9.54 20.85
CA CYS A 8 -15.19 9.46 19.54
C CYS A 8 -16.14 9.29 18.35
N GLY A 9 -17.46 9.27 18.55
CA GLY A 9 -18.45 9.11 17.48
C GLY A 9 -18.49 7.71 16.84
N ALA A 10 -17.67 6.76 17.29
CA ALA A 10 -17.63 5.41 16.73
C ALA A 10 -18.96 4.68 16.91
N LEU A 11 -19.44 4.02 15.85
CA LEU A 11 -20.63 3.17 15.89
C LEU A 11 -20.28 1.79 16.47
N LYS A 12 -21.06 1.36 17.46
CA LYS A 12 -20.84 0.16 18.25
C LYS A 12 -22.00 -0.82 18.15
N TRP A 13 -21.69 -2.08 18.42
CA TRP A 13 -22.70 -3.11 18.65
C TRP A 13 -23.29 -2.97 20.05
N LYS A 14 -24.53 -3.46 20.25
CA LYS A 14 -25.25 -3.27 21.54
C LYS A 14 -24.51 -3.86 22.73
N GLU A 15 -23.84 -4.99 22.52
CA GLU A 15 -23.12 -5.81 23.52
C GLU A 15 -21.62 -5.48 23.60
N GLU A 16 -21.16 -4.51 22.83
CA GLU A 16 -19.75 -4.15 22.77
C GLU A 16 -19.32 -3.36 24.02
N ALA A 17 -18.27 -3.83 24.70
CA ALA A 17 -17.78 -3.22 25.93
C ALA A 17 -17.49 -1.72 25.76
N ALA A 18 -17.87 -0.89 26.74
CA ALA A 18 -17.83 0.58 26.64
C ALA A 18 -16.47 1.12 26.14
N GLY A 19 -15.36 0.51 26.56
CA GLY A 19 -14.00 0.90 26.21
C GLY A 19 -13.46 0.45 24.86
N MET A 20 -14.18 -0.34 24.07
CA MET A 20 -13.61 -0.99 22.88
C MET A 20 -13.13 -0.04 21.77
N CYS A 21 -13.73 1.16 21.65
CA CYS A 21 -13.32 2.15 20.64
C CYS A 21 -12.25 3.14 21.12
N CYS A 22 -12.41 3.73 22.31
CA CYS A 22 -11.55 4.83 22.79
C CYS A 22 -11.11 4.65 24.25
N SER A 23 -11.19 3.42 24.78
CA SER A 23 -10.95 3.12 26.19
C SER A 23 -11.78 4.01 27.15
N GLY A 24 -13.01 4.37 26.73
CA GLY A 24 -13.90 5.24 27.50
C GLY A 24 -13.47 6.71 27.49
N GLY A 25 -12.90 7.20 26.38
CA GLY A 25 -12.44 8.58 26.22
C GLY A 25 -10.98 8.82 26.63
N LYS A 26 -10.26 7.77 27.04
CA LYS A 26 -8.82 7.86 27.38
C LYS A 26 -7.92 7.94 26.15
N VAL A 27 -8.40 7.42 25.01
CA VAL A 27 -7.68 7.47 23.74
C VAL A 27 -8.41 8.44 22.82
N ALA A 28 -7.72 9.49 22.41
CA ALA A 28 -8.18 10.37 21.35
C ALA A 28 -7.76 9.76 20.01
N LEU A 29 -8.72 9.15 19.30
CA LEU A 29 -8.49 8.67 17.95
C LEU A 29 -8.48 9.85 16.99
N ALA A 30 -7.52 9.88 16.06
CA ALA A 30 -7.56 10.83 14.97
C ALA A 30 -8.78 10.54 14.07
N SER A 31 -9.44 11.60 13.60
CA SER A 31 -10.48 11.46 12.58
C SER A 31 -9.85 10.90 11.31
N ILE A 32 -10.53 9.94 10.68
CA ILE A 32 -10.13 9.45 9.36
C ILE A 32 -10.42 10.59 8.38
N ASP A 33 -9.36 11.07 7.71
CA ASP A 33 -9.47 12.10 6.68
C ASP A 33 -10.36 11.58 5.53
N GLU A 34 -11.22 12.44 5.00
CA GLU A 34 -12.04 12.05 3.85
C GLU A 34 -11.15 11.70 2.64
N PRO A 35 -11.54 10.68 1.85
CA PRO A 35 -10.88 10.39 0.58
C PRO A 35 -10.89 11.62 -0.33
N VAL A 36 -9.84 11.79 -1.14
CA VAL A 36 -9.79 12.88 -2.12
C VAL A 36 -10.60 12.50 -3.35
N GLU A 37 -11.25 13.47 -3.98
CA GLU A 37 -11.91 13.23 -5.26
C GLU A 37 -10.92 12.78 -6.35
N PRO A 38 -11.33 11.90 -7.27
CA PRO A 38 -12.64 11.24 -7.38
C PRO A 38 -12.84 9.98 -6.52
N LEU A 39 -11.91 9.60 -5.63
CA LEU A 39 -12.10 8.39 -4.81
C LEU A 39 -13.33 8.50 -3.90
N LYS A 40 -13.61 9.69 -3.35
CA LYS A 40 -14.79 9.91 -2.50
C LYS A 40 -16.09 9.61 -3.26
N GLU A 41 -16.25 10.14 -4.48
CA GLU A 41 -17.39 9.78 -5.34
C GLU A 41 -17.44 8.27 -5.65
N LEU A 42 -16.30 7.65 -5.93
CA LEU A 42 -16.25 6.20 -6.17
C LEU A 42 -16.69 5.37 -4.95
N PHE A 43 -16.47 5.87 -3.74
CA PHE A 43 -16.92 5.22 -2.49
C PHE A 43 -18.37 5.52 -2.12
N SER A 44 -19.07 6.46 -2.78
CA SER A 44 -20.40 6.93 -2.34
C SER A 44 -21.54 5.94 -2.60
N HIS A 45 -21.39 5.02 -3.57
CA HIS A 45 -22.44 4.11 -4.04
C HIS A 45 -23.65 4.82 -4.71
N GLU A 46 -23.54 6.11 -5.02
CA GLU A 46 -24.64 6.93 -5.57
C GLU A 46 -24.76 6.82 -7.09
N THR A 47 -23.64 6.71 -7.81
CA THR A 47 -23.59 6.62 -9.28
C THR A 47 -23.43 5.18 -9.78
N ASP A 48 -23.75 4.91 -11.05
CA ASP A 48 -23.49 3.59 -11.65
C ASP A 48 -21.99 3.25 -11.68
N GLU A 49 -21.14 4.26 -11.85
CA GLU A 49 -19.69 4.11 -11.77
C GLU A 49 -19.26 3.65 -10.36
N SER A 50 -19.72 4.34 -9.31
CA SER A 50 -19.41 4.00 -7.91
C SER A 50 -19.90 2.59 -7.54
N ARG A 51 -21.11 2.19 -7.98
CA ARG A 51 -21.64 0.83 -7.78
C ARG A 51 -20.79 -0.23 -8.47
N ARG A 52 -20.39 0.01 -9.72
CA ARG A 52 -19.54 -0.90 -10.49
C ARG A 52 -18.12 -0.98 -9.91
N PHE A 53 -17.60 0.15 -9.42
CA PHE A 53 -16.33 0.22 -8.71
C PHE A 53 -16.38 -0.61 -7.42
N LEU A 54 -17.35 -0.36 -6.54
CA LEU A 54 -17.48 -1.07 -5.26
C LEU A 54 -17.68 -2.58 -5.46
N LYS A 55 -18.47 -2.99 -6.47
CA LYS A 55 -18.63 -4.41 -6.84
C LYS A 55 -17.29 -5.08 -7.20
N ASN A 56 -16.36 -4.33 -7.78
CA ASN A 56 -15.06 -4.84 -8.25
C ASN A 56 -13.87 -4.27 -7.46
N ILE A 57 -14.09 -3.69 -6.27
CA ILE A 57 -13.06 -2.91 -5.56
C ILE A 57 -11.78 -3.70 -5.31
N ARG A 58 -11.89 -5.00 -5.05
CA ARG A 58 -10.73 -5.89 -4.87
C ARG A 58 -9.87 -5.97 -6.14
N LYS A 59 -10.50 -6.10 -7.31
CA LYS A 59 -9.80 -6.11 -8.60
C LYS A 59 -9.15 -4.77 -8.89
N TYR A 60 -9.85 -3.66 -8.61
CA TYR A 60 -9.24 -2.33 -8.70
C TYR A 60 -8.02 -2.23 -7.79
N ASN A 61 -8.13 -2.66 -6.53
CA ASN A 61 -6.98 -2.64 -5.62
C ASN A 61 -5.81 -3.50 -6.13
N THR A 62 -6.09 -4.68 -6.71
CA THR A 62 -5.08 -5.53 -7.36
C THR A 62 -4.34 -4.83 -8.49
N CYS A 63 -5.00 -3.95 -9.27
CA CYS A 63 -4.30 -3.14 -10.27
C CYS A 63 -3.21 -2.26 -9.68
N PHE A 64 -3.32 -1.91 -8.40
CA PHE A 64 -2.47 -0.92 -7.75
C PHE A 64 -1.48 -1.51 -6.74
N HIS A 65 -1.51 -2.83 -6.50
CA HIS A 65 -0.54 -3.52 -5.64
C HIS A 65 0.91 -3.09 -5.91
N MET A 66 1.64 -2.68 -4.86
CA MET A 66 3.08 -2.41 -4.93
C MET A 66 3.91 -3.65 -4.56
N THR A 67 3.30 -4.59 -3.85
CA THR A 67 3.85 -5.86 -3.41
C THR A 67 3.23 -7.04 -4.17
N SER A 68 3.97 -8.15 -4.22
CA SER A 68 3.48 -9.45 -4.64
C SER A 68 3.15 -10.35 -3.44
N PHE A 69 2.28 -11.32 -3.68
CA PHE A 69 1.92 -12.36 -2.72
C PHE A 69 3.01 -13.43 -2.60
N GLY A 70 3.34 -13.83 -1.38
CA GLY A 70 4.23 -14.94 -1.06
C GLY A 70 3.65 -15.87 0.01
N ALA A 71 4.08 -17.14 0.01
CA ALA A 71 3.64 -18.15 0.96
C ALA A 71 4.75 -19.19 1.18
N ASP A 72 4.92 -19.67 2.43
CA ASP A 72 6.02 -20.57 2.79
C ASP A 72 5.94 -21.93 2.08
N ASN A 73 4.80 -22.63 2.19
CA ASN A 73 4.59 -23.91 1.53
C ASN A 73 3.23 -23.94 0.83
N ILE A 74 3.27 -24.00 -0.50
CA ILE A 74 2.09 -24.25 -1.32
C ILE A 74 1.95 -25.75 -1.51
N VAL A 75 0.97 -26.34 -0.86
CA VAL A 75 0.62 -27.75 -1.01
C VAL A 75 -0.25 -27.89 -2.26
N SER A 76 0.33 -28.50 -3.29
CA SER A 76 -0.41 -28.90 -4.48
C SER A 76 -1.12 -30.22 -4.23
N MET A 77 -2.44 -30.21 -4.33
CA MET A 77 -3.24 -31.45 -4.32
C MET A 77 -3.02 -32.23 -5.63
N PRO A 78 -2.93 -33.57 -5.60
CA PRO A 78 -2.87 -34.37 -6.82
C PRO A 78 -4.21 -34.30 -7.58
N GLY A 79 -4.14 -34.22 -8.91
CA GLY A 79 -5.31 -34.08 -9.79
C GLY A 79 -5.65 -32.62 -10.13
N PHE A 80 -6.78 -32.38 -10.81
CA PHE A 80 -7.27 -31.02 -11.07
C PHE A 80 -7.92 -30.47 -9.79
N CYS A 81 -7.19 -29.62 -9.08
CA CYS A 81 -7.68 -28.90 -7.91
C CYS A 81 -7.56 -27.40 -8.18
N PRO A 82 -8.67 -26.65 -8.32
CA PRO A 82 -8.63 -25.20 -8.56
C PRO A 82 -8.24 -24.40 -7.30
N THR A 83 -7.96 -25.09 -6.19
CA THR A 83 -7.59 -24.51 -4.91
C THR A 83 -6.20 -25.01 -4.50
N PHE A 84 -5.36 -24.13 -4.00
CA PHE A 84 -4.09 -24.49 -3.39
C PHE A 84 -4.19 -24.30 -1.87
N THR A 85 -3.52 -25.15 -1.10
CA THR A 85 -3.47 -25.03 0.36
C THR A 85 -2.14 -24.46 0.77
N ILE A 86 -2.13 -23.51 1.71
CA ILE A 86 -0.90 -22.93 2.25
C ILE A 86 -0.65 -23.54 3.63
N GLN A 87 0.54 -24.07 3.85
CA GLN A 87 1.02 -24.47 5.16
C GLN A 87 2.12 -23.51 5.61
N GLY A 88 1.80 -22.65 6.56
CA GLY A 88 2.70 -21.61 7.06
C GLY A 88 2.08 -20.22 6.92
N GLN A 89 2.92 -19.21 6.77
CA GLN A 89 2.50 -17.82 6.73
C GLN A 89 2.34 -17.33 5.30
N VAL A 90 1.33 -16.48 5.09
CA VAL A 90 1.21 -15.61 3.92
C VAL A 90 1.95 -14.31 4.21
N TYR A 91 2.77 -13.86 3.27
CA TYR A 91 3.55 -12.64 3.42
C TYR A 91 3.59 -11.84 2.12
N HIS A 92 3.85 -10.55 2.24
CA HIS A 92 4.05 -9.68 1.09
C HIS A 92 5.53 -9.65 0.73
N THR A 93 5.82 -9.65 -0.57
CA THR A 93 7.17 -9.48 -1.10
C THR A 93 7.23 -8.29 -2.03
N ILE A 94 8.38 -7.64 -2.10
CA ILE A 94 8.62 -6.50 -2.98
C ILE A 94 9.82 -6.79 -3.86
N GLY A 95 9.71 -6.43 -5.14
CA GLY A 95 10.78 -6.57 -6.11
C GLY A 95 11.69 -5.34 -6.16
N SER A 96 12.71 -5.42 -7.00
CA SER A 96 13.58 -4.30 -7.32
C SER A 96 12.84 -3.10 -7.91
N LEU A 97 13.44 -1.92 -7.77
CA LEU A 97 12.87 -0.66 -8.21
C LEU A 97 12.75 -0.61 -9.74
N LEU A 98 13.72 -1.15 -10.48
CA LEU A 98 13.74 -1.16 -11.93
C LEU A 98 13.47 -2.57 -12.46
N PRO A 99 12.73 -2.72 -13.58
CA PRO A 99 12.52 -4.02 -14.19
C PRO A 99 13.85 -4.61 -14.68
N ALA A 100 13.93 -5.94 -14.70
CA ALA A 100 15.02 -6.64 -15.37
C ALA A 100 15.00 -6.31 -16.87
N THR A 101 16.17 -6.41 -17.52
CA THR A 101 16.34 -6.11 -18.94
C THR A 101 15.32 -6.87 -19.80
N ASN A 102 14.63 -6.17 -20.70
CA ASN A 102 13.59 -6.71 -21.58
C ASN A 102 12.37 -7.33 -20.86
N THR A 103 12.13 -6.99 -19.59
CA THR A 103 10.92 -7.42 -18.88
C THR A 103 9.93 -6.27 -18.74
N GLN A 104 8.63 -6.60 -18.79
CA GLN A 104 7.59 -5.61 -18.55
C GLN A 104 7.53 -5.24 -17.07
N PRO A 105 7.31 -3.96 -16.72
CA PRO A 105 7.11 -3.51 -15.35
C PRO A 105 5.98 -4.27 -14.64
N LYS A 106 6.20 -4.58 -13.36
CA LYS A 106 5.22 -5.25 -12.48
C LYS A 106 5.12 -4.54 -11.13
N PHE A 107 3.94 -4.64 -10.50
CA PHE A 107 3.66 -4.10 -9.16
C PHE A 107 4.12 -2.64 -8.99
N LEU A 108 5.04 -2.37 -8.04
CA LEU A 108 5.60 -1.06 -7.78
C LEU A 108 6.16 -0.37 -9.04
N GLN A 109 6.82 -1.12 -9.92
CA GLN A 109 7.48 -0.57 -11.11
C GLN A 109 6.48 0.12 -12.06
N VAL A 110 5.22 -0.33 -12.09
CA VAL A 110 4.17 0.24 -12.95
C VAL A 110 3.87 1.70 -12.58
N TYR A 111 4.24 2.18 -11.40
CA TYR A 111 3.98 3.58 -11.00
C TYR A 111 4.92 4.60 -11.68
N PHE A 112 6.05 4.18 -12.21
CA PHE A 112 7.08 5.12 -12.69
C PHE A 112 7.85 4.61 -13.91
N MET A 113 7.31 3.62 -14.61
CA MET A 113 7.84 3.12 -15.87
C MET A 113 6.85 3.47 -17.00
N GLY A 114 7.34 4.17 -18.03
CA GLY A 114 6.50 4.72 -19.09
C GLY A 114 5.69 5.95 -18.65
N ASP A 115 4.94 6.51 -19.60
CA ASP A 115 4.00 7.61 -19.35
C ASP A 115 2.72 7.11 -18.65
N GLU A 116 1.87 8.04 -18.21
CA GLU A 116 0.64 7.68 -17.47
C GLU A 116 -0.30 6.75 -18.26
N GLU A 117 -0.33 6.87 -19.59
CA GLU A 117 -1.20 6.06 -20.44
C GLU A 117 -0.66 4.62 -20.55
N ALA A 118 0.65 4.45 -20.73
CA ALA A 118 1.31 3.17 -20.71
C ALA A 118 1.10 2.44 -19.38
N GLN A 119 1.11 3.17 -18.26
CA GLN A 119 0.82 2.61 -16.93
C GLN A 119 -0.63 2.11 -16.81
N VAL A 120 -1.62 2.90 -17.28
CA VAL A 120 -3.03 2.47 -17.28
C VAL A 120 -3.24 1.25 -18.18
N ASN A 121 -2.65 1.25 -19.38
CA ASN A 121 -2.71 0.13 -20.30
C ASN A 121 -2.11 -1.12 -19.66
N ARG A 122 -0.94 -0.99 -19.01
CA ARG A 122 -0.29 -2.09 -18.30
C ARG A 122 -1.17 -2.68 -17.19
N ARG A 123 -1.82 -1.84 -16.39
CA ARG A 123 -2.74 -2.28 -15.33
C ARG A 123 -3.98 -2.98 -15.90
N SER A 124 -4.44 -2.54 -17.07
CA SER A 124 -5.63 -3.09 -17.76
C SER A 124 -5.35 -4.43 -18.44
N GLU A 125 -4.12 -4.63 -18.94
CA GLU A 125 -3.64 -5.93 -19.43
C GLU A 125 -3.52 -6.95 -18.30
N TYR A 126 -3.00 -6.51 -17.14
CA TYR A 126 -2.78 -7.37 -15.98
C TYR A 126 -4.08 -7.80 -15.31
N VAL A 127 -5.07 -6.89 -15.20
CA VAL A 127 -6.38 -7.17 -14.59
C VAL A 127 -7.50 -6.86 -15.57
N GLN A 128 -8.07 -7.92 -16.14
CA GLN A 128 -9.13 -7.80 -17.15
C GLN A 128 -10.51 -7.50 -16.54
N GLY A 129 -11.36 -6.85 -17.35
CA GLY A 129 -12.76 -6.58 -17.03
C GLY A 129 -12.99 -5.39 -16.10
N LEU A 130 -12.04 -4.46 -16.03
CA LEU A 130 -12.16 -3.20 -15.31
C LEU A 130 -12.41 -2.03 -16.28
N ASP A 131 -13.12 -1.03 -15.79
CA ASP A 131 -13.34 0.22 -16.53
C ASP A 131 -12.05 1.06 -16.51
N ARG A 132 -11.48 1.28 -17.71
CA ARG A 132 -10.20 1.96 -17.90
C ARG A 132 -10.20 3.39 -17.38
N ASN A 133 -11.31 4.12 -17.53
CA ASN A 133 -11.44 5.49 -17.02
C ASN A 133 -11.37 5.52 -15.49
N THR A 134 -12.01 4.57 -14.83
CA THR A 134 -11.93 4.41 -13.37
C THR A 134 -10.50 4.10 -12.92
N VAL A 135 -9.77 3.23 -13.65
CA VAL A 135 -8.34 2.96 -13.38
C VAL A 135 -7.51 4.24 -13.51
N GLN A 136 -7.72 5.03 -14.56
CA GLN A 136 -7.01 6.29 -14.77
C GLN A 136 -7.29 7.30 -13.63
N LYS A 137 -8.55 7.45 -13.22
CA LYS A 137 -8.96 8.31 -12.10
C LYS A 137 -8.23 7.92 -10.80
N ILE A 138 -8.21 6.63 -10.46
CA ILE A 138 -7.52 6.14 -9.26
C ILE A 138 -6.01 6.36 -9.36
N GLN A 139 -5.42 6.11 -10.54
CA GLN A 139 -3.99 6.33 -10.77
C GLN A 139 -3.60 7.79 -10.51
N GLN A 140 -4.38 8.75 -11.00
CA GLN A 140 -4.12 10.17 -10.78
C GLN A 140 -4.18 10.53 -9.29
N VAL A 141 -5.15 10.01 -8.54
CA VAL A 141 -5.23 10.25 -7.10
C VAL A 141 -4.01 9.70 -6.38
N LEU A 142 -3.58 8.48 -6.71
CA LEU A 142 -2.40 7.86 -6.10
C LEU A 142 -1.12 8.61 -6.47
N HIS A 143 -0.94 9.01 -7.73
CA HIS A 143 0.22 9.81 -8.14
C HIS A 143 0.29 11.16 -7.45
N ASN A 144 -0.86 11.77 -7.16
CA ASN A 144 -0.91 13.10 -6.56
C ASN A 144 -0.81 13.07 -5.03
N HIS A 145 -1.39 12.07 -4.37
CA HIS A 145 -1.60 12.08 -2.93
C HIS A 145 -0.93 10.93 -2.16
N ASN A 146 -0.52 9.85 -2.82
CA ASN A 146 0.08 8.71 -2.13
C ASN A 146 1.56 8.98 -1.86
N ILE A 147 1.90 9.06 -0.57
CA ILE A 147 3.25 9.40 -0.14
C ILE A 147 4.26 8.34 -0.60
N LEU A 148 3.92 7.05 -0.54
CA LEU A 148 4.82 5.97 -0.99
C LEU A 148 5.12 6.08 -2.48
N VAL A 149 4.12 6.40 -3.31
CA VAL A 149 4.32 6.59 -4.76
C VAL A 149 5.31 7.74 -5.02
N HIS A 150 5.16 8.86 -4.31
CA HIS A 150 6.10 9.99 -4.40
C HIS A 150 7.52 9.60 -3.97
N GLU A 151 7.66 8.93 -2.83
CA GLU A 151 8.96 8.50 -2.31
C GLU A 151 9.67 7.55 -3.28
N PHE A 152 8.96 6.58 -3.85
CA PHE A 152 9.54 5.67 -4.85
C PHE A 152 9.91 6.36 -6.16
N LYS A 153 9.10 7.31 -6.63
CA LYS A 153 9.43 8.14 -7.81
C LYS A 153 10.69 8.97 -7.56
N MET A 154 10.74 9.67 -6.43
CA MET A 154 11.90 10.47 -6.02
C MET A 154 13.15 9.61 -5.84
N ALA A 155 12.99 8.41 -5.27
CA ALA A 155 14.09 7.46 -5.16
C ALA A 155 14.62 7.06 -6.54
N LYS A 156 13.72 6.68 -7.46
CA LYS A 156 14.04 6.31 -8.85
C LYS A 156 14.77 7.42 -9.60
N ASP A 157 14.31 8.67 -9.51
CA ASP A 157 14.93 9.81 -10.20
C ASP A 157 16.33 10.15 -9.68
N ARG A 158 16.63 9.80 -8.41
CA ARG A 158 17.94 10.01 -7.78
C ARG A 158 18.90 8.83 -7.98
N VAL A 159 18.43 7.68 -8.47
CA VAL A 159 19.30 6.54 -8.80
C VAL A 159 20.16 6.92 -10.00
N THR A 160 21.45 7.17 -9.76
CA THR A 160 22.43 7.53 -10.79
C THR A 160 23.33 6.35 -11.21
N SER A 161 23.21 5.20 -10.54
CA SER A 161 24.00 3.99 -10.78
C SER A 161 23.22 2.75 -10.35
N ASP A 162 23.68 1.55 -10.68
CA ASP A 162 22.96 0.33 -10.29
C ASP A 162 23.19 -0.08 -8.83
N ASN A 163 24.13 0.57 -8.13
CA ASN A 163 24.56 0.21 -6.77
C ASN A 163 23.80 0.95 -5.64
N TYR A 164 22.60 1.45 -5.91
CA TYR A 164 21.78 2.14 -4.91
C TYR A 164 20.72 1.22 -4.29
N LYS A 165 20.46 1.48 -3.00
CA LYS A 165 19.35 0.87 -2.25
C LYS A 165 18.42 1.95 -1.75
N VAL A 166 17.12 1.73 -1.91
CA VAL A 166 16.06 2.50 -1.26
C VAL A 166 15.69 1.76 0.02
N VAL A 167 15.84 2.42 1.15
CA VAL A 167 15.51 1.86 2.47
C VAL A 167 14.35 2.65 3.05
N ILE A 168 13.23 2.00 3.27
CA ILE A 168 12.11 2.57 4.00
C ILE A 168 12.17 2.09 5.44
N HIS A 169 12.30 3.05 6.34
CA HIS A 169 12.39 2.79 7.77
C HIS A 169 10.99 2.81 8.40
N PRO A 170 10.67 1.86 9.29
CA PRO A 170 9.35 1.78 9.92
C PRO A 170 9.11 2.90 10.93
N ASP A 171 10.16 3.33 11.62
CA ASP A 171 10.08 4.23 12.79
C ASP A 171 10.79 5.58 12.55
N ARG A 172 11.06 5.95 11.28
CA ARG A 172 11.70 7.23 10.99
C ARG A 172 10.77 8.38 11.34
N VAL A 173 11.21 9.15 12.30
CA VAL A 173 10.46 10.26 12.89
C VAL A 173 10.75 11.54 12.09
N PRO A 174 9.73 12.37 11.77
CA PRO A 174 9.95 13.66 11.13
C PRO A 174 10.97 14.52 11.86
N ARG A 175 11.77 15.29 11.14
CA ARG A 175 12.82 16.13 11.76
C ARG A 175 12.21 17.08 12.80
N GLY A 176 12.66 16.96 14.05
CA GLY A 176 12.22 17.78 15.17
C GLY A 176 11.11 17.17 16.03
N GLU A 177 10.64 15.97 15.69
CA GLU A 177 9.65 15.26 16.50
C GLU A 177 10.28 14.18 17.40
N HIS A 178 9.57 13.84 18.48
CA HIS A 178 10.09 12.92 19.50
C HIS A 178 10.02 11.46 19.02
N GLU A 179 11.13 10.72 19.14
CA GLU A 179 11.31 9.31 18.73
C GLU A 179 10.24 8.34 19.30
N ARG A 180 9.60 8.69 20.42
CA ARG A 180 8.54 7.90 21.09
C ARG A 180 7.12 8.28 20.72
N ARG A 181 6.92 9.13 19.71
CA ARG A 181 5.59 9.57 19.27
C ARG A 181 5.29 8.97 17.90
N PHE A 182 4.11 8.37 17.75
CA PHE A 182 3.67 7.79 16.49
C PHE A 182 3.25 8.90 15.53
N ASN A 183 4.20 9.39 14.73
CA ASN A 183 3.94 10.53 13.86
C ASN A 183 3.49 10.08 12.47
N ALA A 184 2.58 10.86 11.89
CA ALA A 184 2.16 10.70 10.51
C ALA A 184 3.36 10.96 9.60
N PRO A 185 3.55 10.20 8.52
CA PRO A 185 4.66 10.45 7.62
C PRO A 185 4.49 11.80 6.92
N THR A 186 5.55 12.60 6.88
CA THR A 186 5.69 13.78 6.02
C THR A 186 6.46 13.40 4.74
N THR A 187 6.12 14.03 3.62
CA THR A 187 6.84 13.86 2.34
C THR A 187 8.32 14.24 2.51
N ASN A 188 9.23 13.49 1.88
CA ASN A 188 10.71 13.54 1.92
C ASN A 188 11.45 12.79 3.06
N GLU A 189 10.77 12.06 3.95
CA GLU A 189 11.43 11.51 5.16
C GLU A 189 11.27 10.00 5.36
N ILE A 190 10.57 9.30 4.46
CA ILE A 190 10.24 7.88 4.65
C ILE A 190 11.31 6.97 4.04
N ALA A 191 11.82 7.34 2.87
CA ALA A 191 12.86 6.58 2.17
C ALA A 191 14.24 7.25 2.30
N ALA A 192 15.26 6.47 2.66
CA ALA A 192 16.66 6.84 2.53
C ALA A 192 17.26 6.20 1.26
N LEU A 193 18.08 6.96 0.54
CA LEU A 193 18.92 6.41 -0.53
C LEU A 193 20.30 6.13 0.02
N VAL A 194 20.69 4.86 0.01
CA VAL A 194 21.95 4.39 0.59
C VAL A 194 22.86 3.88 -0.53
N VAL A 195 24.09 4.39 -0.57
CA VAL A 195 25.18 3.84 -1.39
C VAL A 195 25.85 2.73 -0.59
N SER A 196 25.64 1.49 -1.02
CA SER A 196 26.28 0.23 -0.58
C SER A 196 27.31 0.35 0.57
N SER A 197 26.87 0.39 1.83
CA SER A 197 27.69 0.07 3.04
C SER A 197 26.95 0.25 4.38
N GLU A 198 25.83 0.96 4.43
CA GLU A 198 25.12 1.16 5.71
C GLU A 198 24.34 -0.08 6.16
N GLN A 199 24.30 -0.30 7.48
CA GLN A 199 23.56 -1.40 8.09
C GLN A 199 22.05 -1.09 8.05
N THR A 200 21.27 -2.01 7.48
CA THR A 200 19.80 -1.95 7.48
C THR A 200 19.24 -2.72 8.68
N ALA A 201 18.18 -2.21 9.30
CA ALA A 201 17.52 -2.87 10.41
C ALA A 201 16.59 -4.01 9.94
N SER A 202 16.23 -4.93 10.85
CA SER A 202 15.40 -6.10 10.53
C SER A 202 13.97 -5.74 10.07
N ARG A 203 13.47 -4.58 10.49
CA ARG A 203 12.14 -4.09 10.13
C ARG A 203 12.18 -3.12 8.94
N ASP A 204 13.33 -2.90 8.30
CA ASP A 204 13.40 -2.01 7.13
C ASP A 204 12.87 -2.72 5.88
N ILE A 205 12.22 -1.96 4.99
CA ILE A 205 11.96 -2.42 3.62
C ILE A 205 13.12 -1.95 2.75
N VAL A 206 13.89 -2.91 2.22
CA VAL A 206 15.05 -2.64 1.38
C VAL A 206 14.74 -3.03 -0.06
N ILE A 207 14.81 -2.05 -0.95
CA ILE A 207 14.59 -2.22 -2.39
C ILE A 207 15.87 -1.83 -3.12
N GLN A 208 16.40 -2.74 -3.92
CA GLN A 208 17.57 -2.45 -4.76
C GLN A 208 17.14 -1.84 -6.10
N ALA A 209 18.01 -1.04 -6.72
CA ALA A 209 17.75 -0.50 -8.07
C ALA A 209 17.52 -1.64 -9.08
N HIS A 210 18.47 -2.56 -9.19
CA HIS A 210 18.37 -3.79 -9.96
C HIS A 210 18.71 -4.99 -9.07
N ASP A 211 17.75 -5.90 -8.93
CA ASP A 211 17.93 -7.19 -8.25
C ASP A 211 16.83 -8.14 -8.76
N ASP A 212 17.21 -9.38 -9.07
CA ASP A 212 16.28 -10.43 -9.51
C ASP A 212 15.58 -11.11 -8.30
N ARG A 213 15.83 -10.61 -7.08
CA ARG A 213 15.26 -11.14 -5.84
C ARG A 213 14.05 -10.36 -5.38
N LEU A 214 13.11 -11.09 -4.82
CA LEU A 214 11.99 -10.55 -4.04
C LEU A 214 12.39 -10.53 -2.56
N THR A 215 12.19 -9.41 -1.89
CA THR A 215 12.43 -9.26 -0.45
C THR A 215 11.10 -9.29 0.31
N ARG A 216 11.08 -9.95 1.46
CA ARG A 216 9.88 -10.00 2.31
C ARG A 216 9.68 -8.65 2.99
N VAL A 217 8.47 -8.09 2.87
CA VAL A 217 8.07 -6.91 3.64
C VAL A 217 7.75 -7.39 5.07
N PRO A 218 8.34 -6.80 6.12
CA PRO A 218 8.00 -7.15 7.49
C PRO A 218 6.53 -6.86 7.78
N ASP A 219 5.79 -7.83 8.32
CA ASP A 219 4.37 -7.70 8.70
C ASP A 219 4.15 -6.63 9.80
N THR A 220 5.16 -6.40 10.62
CA THR A 220 5.20 -5.31 11.61
C THR A 220 5.54 -3.94 11.00
N HIS A 221 5.78 -3.83 9.68
CA HIS A 221 6.05 -2.55 9.05
C HIS A 221 4.77 -1.72 8.97
N ARG A 222 4.84 -0.42 9.32
CA ARG A 222 3.68 0.48 9.28
C ARG A 222 3.02 0.64 7.89
N PHE A 223 3.74 0.29 6.82
CA PHE A 223 3.28 0.39 5.43
C PHE A 223 2.96 -0.98 4.83
N TYR A 224 3.00 -2.06 5.63
CA TYR A 224 2.75 -3.41 5.14
C TYR A 224 1.41 -3.50 4.38
N ASP A 225 0.34 -2.97 5.00
CA ASP A 225 -0.98 -2.93 4.39
C ASP A 225 -1.10 -1.84 3.32
N ALA A 226 -0.39 -0.72 3.45
CA ALA A 226 -0.47 0.38 2.48
C ALA A 226 0.14 0.02 1.12
N LEU A 227 1.16 -0.85 1.10
CA LEU A 227 1.77 -1.37 -0.13
C LEU A 227 0.85 -2.37 -0.86
N GLU A 228 0.05 -3.13 -0.10
CA GLU A 228 -0.89 -4.12 -0.63
C GLU A 228 -2.30 -3.57 -0.87
N TYR A 229 -2.70 -2.51 -0.17
CA TYR A 229 -4.02 -1.90 -0.32
C TYR A 229 -3.97 -0.39 -0.56
N PRO A 230 -3.36 0.09 -1.66
CA PRO A 230 -3.11 1.52 -1.87
C PRO A 230 -4.37 2.37 -1.99
N ILE A 231 -5.48 1.78 -2.44
CA ILE A 231 -6.77 2.49 -2.54
C ILE A 231 -7.35 2.77 -1.14
N ILE A 232 -7.13 1.85 -0.20
CA ILE A 232 -7.67 1.93 1.16
C ILE A 232 -6.79 2.85 2.03
N PHE A 233 -5.47 2.76 1.88
CA PHE A 233 -4.51 3.47 2.74
C PHE A 233 -3.80 4.65 2.04
N GLY A 234 -4.46 5.28 1.06
CA GLY A 234 -3.84 6.24 0.15
C GLY A 234 -3.17 7.48 0.75
N LYS A 235 -3.39 7.81 2.04
CA LYS A 235 -2.77 8.96 2.75
C LYS A 235 -2.02 8.60 4.03
N ASP A 236 -1.89 7.31 4.34
CA ASP A 236 -1.41 6.74 5.60
C ASP A 236 -1.33 7.68 6.82
N LYS A 237 -2.49 7.86 7.46
CA LYS A 237 -2.58 8.03 8.92
C LYS A 237 -3.42 6.88 9.44
N ARG A 238 -2.78 5.74 9.70
CA ARG A 238 -3.31 4.56 10.43
C ARG A 238 -4.84 4.46 10.52
N VAL A 239 -5.41 3.44 9.88
CA VAL A 239 -6.58 2.76 10.47
C VAL A 239 -6.02 1.83 11.55
N GLN A 240 -6.06 2.25 12.80
CA GLN A 240 -5.82 1.33 13.93
C GLN A 240 -7.11 0.53 14.14
N PHE A 241 -7.03 -0.80 14.03
CA PHE A 241 -7.97 -1.70 14.69
C PHE A 241 -7.59 -1.85 16.17
#